data_AF-A0A1V0QE85-F1
#
_entry.id   AF-A0A1V0QE85-F1
#
_cell.length_a   1.000
_cell.length_b   1.000
_cell.length_c   1.000
_cell.angle_alpha   90.00
_cell.angle_beta   90.00
_cell.angle_gamma   90.00
#
_symmetry.space_group_name_H-M   'P 1'
#
loop_
_entity.id
_entity.type
_entity.pdbx_description
1 polymer ?
#
loop_
_entity_poly.entity_id
_entity_poly.type
_entity_poly.pdbx_seq_one_letter_code
_entity_poly.pdbx_strand_id
1 'polypeptide(L)' 'MFNTKSKADIFEIINALFFLIKTGCQWKLLPNDFPKWRTVYEFYRKWISIGFFDRMTQELNAMAQGIR' A
#
# COMPACT_ATOMS: atom_id res chain seq x y z
N MET A 1 4.46 -2.44 22.24
CA MET A 1 4.94 -2.42 20.84
C MET A 1 4.28 -3.57 20.11
N PHE A 2 3.75 -3.31 18.92
CA PHE A 2 2.61 -3.98 18.28
C PHE A 2 2.63 -5.51 18.37
N ASN A 3 1.63 -6.03 19.09
CA ASN A 3 1.51 -7.43 19.49
C ASN A 3 0.93 -8.28 18.35
N THR A 4 1.84 -9.02 17.71
CA THR A 4 1.75 -10.34 17.04
C THR A 4 0.44 -10.85 16.42
N LYS A 5 0.46 -11.10 15.08
CA LYS A 5 0.23 -12.43 14.45
C LYS A 5 0.48 -12.40 12.92
N SER A 6 1.61 -12.98 12.53
CA SER A 6 1.97 -13.59 11.23
C SER A 6 0.95 -13.46 10.07
N LYS A 7 1.37 -12.76 8.99
CA LYS A 7 0.74 -12.58 7.65
C LYS A 7 -0.33 -11.49 7.45
N ALA A 8 -0.75 -10.75 8.48
CA ALA A 8 -1.66 -9.60 8.33
C ALA A 8 -0.95 -8.23 8.13
N ASP A 9 0.39 -8.20 8.02
CA ASP A 9 1.13 -6.96 8.31
C ASP A 9 1.39 -6.01 7.11
N ILE A 10 1.30 -6.48 5.85
CA ILE A 10 1.56 -5.65 4.65
C ILE A 10 0.37 -5.68 3.69
N PHE A 11 -0.27 -6.84 3.51
CA PHE A 11 -1.42 -6.97 2.62
C PHE A 11 -2.59 -6.08 3.06
N GLU A 12 -2.86 -5.96 4.36
CA GLU A 12 -3.90 -5.06 4.86
C GLU A 12 -3.58 -3.59 4.60
N ILE A 13 -2.31 -3.20 4.67
CA ILE A 13 -1.84 -1.85 4.37
C ILE A 13 -2.01 -1.56 2.87
N ILE A 14 -1.64 -2.53 2.02
CA ILE A 14 -1.83 -2.42 0.57
C ILE A 14 -3.32 -2.34 0.23
N ASN A 15 -4.17 -3.17 0.84
CA ASN A 15 -5.62 -3.14 0.63
C ASN A 15 -6.23 -1.80 1.07
N ALA A 16 -5.81 -1.26 2.23
CA ALA A 16 -6.22 0.05 2.69
C ALA A 16 -5.77 1.17 1.73
N LEU A 17 -4.55 1.07 1.20
CA LEU A 17 -4.03 2.03 0.21
C LEU A 17 -4.79 1.95 -1.11
N PHE A 18 -5.12 0.74 -1.60
CA PHE A 18 -5.94 0.56 -2.80
C PHE A 18 -7.36 1.08 -2.59
N PHE A 19 -7.94 0.90 -1.41
CA PHE A 19 -9.23 1.51 -1.08
C PHE A 19 -9.16 3.04 -1.16
N LEU A 20 -8.15 3.66 -0.57
CA LEU A 20 -7.94 5.12 -0.63
C LEU A 20 -7.78 5.61 -2.08
N ILE A 21 -6.97 4.93 -2.89
CA ILE A 21 -6.74 5.28 -4.30
C ILE A 21 -8.03 5.10 -5.12
N LYS A 22 -8.77 4.01 -4.91
CA LYS A 22 -9.98 3.68 -5.68
C LYS A 22 -11.14 4.62 -5.36
N THR A 23 -11.29 5.03 -4.09
CA THR A 23 -12.40 5.86 -3.62
C THR A 23 -12.09 7.35 -3.61
N GLY A 24 -10.80 7.72 -3.53
CA GLY A 24 -10.37 9.11 -3.33
C GLY A 24 -10.75 9.68 -1.96
N CYS A 25 -11.12 8.84 -0.98
CA CYS A 25 -11.54 9.32 0.33
C CYS A 25 -10.36 9.90 1.12
N GLN A 26 -10.67 10.79 2.07
CA GLN A 26 -9.65 11.36 2.94
C GLN A 26 -9.05 10.29 3.85
N TRP A 27 -7.75 10.38 4.15
CA TRP A 27 -7.06 9.45 5.05
C TRP A 27 -7.76 9.20 6.39
N LYS A 28 -8.34 10.26 6.98
CA LYS A 28 -9.05 10.17 8.26
C LYS A 28 -10.40 9.43 8.18
N LEU A 29 -10.93 9.25 6.97
CA LEU A 29 -12.18 8.55 6.68
C LEU A 29 -11.96 7.09 6.27
N LEU A 30 -10.73 6.57 6.43
CA LEU A 30 -10.46 5.16 6.22
C LEU A 30 -11.35 4.33 7.16
N PRO A 31 -12.11 3.34 6.65
CA PRO A 31 -12.95 2.48 7.47
C PRO A 31 -12.19 1.79 8.61
N ASN A 32 -12.87 1.56 9.73
CA ASN A 32 -12.26 0.94 10.91
C ASN A 32 -11.89 -0.55 10.73
N ASP A 33 -12.38 -1.19 9.67
CA ASP A 33 -11.98 -2.56 9.28
C ASP A 33 -10.54 -2.62 8.74
N PHE A 34 -9.95 -1.48 8.39
CA PHE A 34 -8.55 -1.38 7.96
C PHE A 34 -7.61 -1.01 9.13
N PRO A 35 -6.29 -1.24 8.97
CA PRO A 35 -5.30 -0.68 9.88
C PRO A 35 -5.47 0.84 10.04
N LYS A 36 -5.10 1.35 11.22
CA LYS A 36 -5.22 2.79 11.52
C LYS A 36 -4.59 3.63 10.42
N TRP A 37 -5.30 4.66 9.97
CA TRP A 37 -4.87 5.51 8.86
C TRP A 37 -3.44 6.06 9.01
N ARG A 38 -3.00 6.35 10.25
CA ARG A 38 -1.63 6.81 10.54
C ARG A 38 -0.58 5.77 10.14
N THR A 39 -0.82 4.50 10.47
CA THR A 39 0.05 3.38 10.11
C THR A 39 0.10 3.24 8.60
N VAL A 40 -1.05 3.25 7.92
CA VAL A 40 -1.10 3.16 6.45
C VAL A 40 -0.32 4.32 5.80
N TYR A 41 -0.49 5.53 6.34
CA TYR A 41 0.20 6.72 5.85
C TYR A 41 1.72 6.67 6.06
N GLU A 42 2.19 6.17 7.21
CA GLU A 42 3.62 6.01 7.48
C GLU A 42 4.29 5.03 6.50
N PHE A 43 3.63 3.90 6.22
CA PHE A 43 4.09 2.95 5.20
C PHE A 43 4.09 3.55 3.81
N TYR A 44 3.01 4.23 3.42
CA TYR A 44 2.92 4.94 2.15
C TYR A 44 4.07 5.95 1.98
N ARG A 45 4.32 6.79 2.98
CA ARG A 45 5.42 7.76 2.97
C ARG A 45 6.78 7.08 2.81
N LYS A 46 7.02 6.00 3.54
CA LYS A 46 8.26 5.23 3.44
C LYS A 46 8.43 4.65 2.03
N TRP A 47 7.37 4.10 1.44
CA TRP A 47 7.40 3.54 0.08
C TRP A 47 7.67 4.58 -1.00
N ILE A 48 7.07 5.77 -0.88
CA ILE A 48 7.36 6.89 -1.77
C ILE A 48 8.83 7.31 -1.66
N SER A 49 9.37 7.43 -0.43
CA SER A 49 10.77 7.84 -0.24
C SER A 49 11.80 6.88 -0.85
N ILE A 50 11.44 5.61 -0.97
CA ILE A 50 12.33 4.59 -1.55
C ILE A 50 12.03 4.29 -3.02
N GLY A 51 11.11 5.02 -3.69
CA GLY A 51 10.74 4.75 -5.09
C GLY A 51 10.12 3.36 -5.31
N PHE A 52 9.34 2.88 -4.33
CA PHE A 52 8.75 1.53 -4.39
C PHE A 52 7.81 1.36 -5.59
N PHE A 53 6.95 2.35 -5.83
CA PHE A 53 5.99 2.31 -6.93
C PHE A 53 6.68 2.39 -8.30
N ASP A 54 7.72 3.21 -8.43
CA ASP A 54 8.49 3.31 -9.66
C ASP A 54 9.10 1.97 -10.05
N ARG A 55 9.69 1.25 -9.07
CA ARG A 55 10.21 -0.10 -9.29
C ARG A 55 9.12 -1.08 -9.71
N MET A 56 7.98 -1.08 -9.02
CA MET A 56 6.86 -1.97 -9.41
C MET A 56 6.38 -1.71 -10.84
N THR A 57 6.25 -0.45 -11.24
CA THR A 57 5.84 -0.08 -12.59
C THR A 57 6.89 -0.48 -13.63
N GLN A 58 8.18 -0.31 -13.34
CA GLN A 58 9.27 -0.77 -14.21
C GLN A 58 9.22 -2.28 -14.43
N GLU A 59 9.11 -3.08 -13.37
CA GLU A 59 9.03 -4.54 -13.46
C GLU A 59 7.79 -5.00 -14.24
N LEU A 60 6.62 -4.43 -13.95
CA LEU A 60 5.38 -4.78 -14.65
C LEU A 60 5.48 -4.46 -16.14
N ASN A 61 6.06 -3.31 -16.49
CA ASN A 61 6.27 -2.94 -17.89
C ASN A 61 7.28 -3.86 -18.56
N ALA A 62 8.38 -4.23 -17.89
CA ALA A 62 9.35 -5.17 -18.42
C ALA A 62 8.72 -6.54 -18.74
N MET A 63 7.88 -7.06 -17.83
CA MET A 63 7.12 -8.30 -18.07
C MET A 63 6.14 -8.16 -19.24
N ALA A 64 5.42 -7.05 -19.32
CA ALA A 64 4.48 -6.80 -20.41
C ALA A 64 5.16 -6.70 -21.79
N GLN A 65 6.39 -6.16 -21.85
CA GLN A 65 7.17 -6.10 -23.09
C GLN A 65 7.80 -7.44 -23.47
N GLY A 66 8.13 -8.30 -22.49
CA GLY A 66 8.68 -9.63 -22.74
C GLY A 66 7.66 -10.68 -23.21
N ILE A 67 6.36 -10.38 -23.10
CA ILE A 67 5.25 -11.22 -23.62
C ILE A 67 4.90 -10.82 -25.07
N ARG A 68 5.49 -9.74 -25.60
CA ARG A 68 5.20 -9.21 -26.93
C ARG A 68 6.10 -9.82 -28.01
#